data_AF-A0A7X0LGQ2-F1
#
_entry.id   AF-A0A7X0LGQ2-F1
#
_cell.length_a   1.000
_cell.length_b   1.000
_cell.length_c   1.000
_cell.angle_alpha   90.00
_cell.angle_beta   90.00
_cell.angle_gamma   90.00
#
_symmetry.space_group_name_H-M   'P 1'
#
loop_
_entity.id
_entity.type
_entity.pdbx_description
1 polymer ?
#
loop_
_entity_poly.entity_id
_entity_poly.type
_entity_poly.pdbx_seq_one_letter_code
_entity_poly.pdbx_strand_id
1 'polypeptide(L)'
;MFRWVRDRWEALLGSGVMPTATRLPPHPANVPGPFYVEDGCCISCGVWEDVAPDLLAWLEDDDVPHCYVQRQPETDEEFERMMEAMRVGEVDCIRVHACKPDWIERLRKEGLDDQIDPESGPLPRHS
;
A
#
# COMPACT_ATOMS: atom_id res chain seq x y z
N MET A 1 17.84 -21.40 33.96
CA MET A 1 17.79 -19.93 33.79
C MET A 1 17.24 -19.56 32.39
N PHE A 2 16.11 -20.15 31.97
CA PHE A 2 15.49 -19.88 30.65
C PHE A 2 13.96 -20.12 30.68
N ARG A 3 13.32 -19.93 31.86
CA ARG A 3 11.85 -20.05 31.99
C ARG A 3 11.18 -18.71 32.25
N TRP A 4 11.90 -17.77 32.89
CA TRP A 4 11.35 -16.48 33.28
C TRP A 4 11.16 -15.47 32.14
N VAL A 5 11.95 -15.56 31.05
CA VAL A 5 11.85 -14.62 29.92
C VAL A 5 10.61 -14.89 29.05
N ARG A 6 10.21 -16.16 28.91
CA ARG A 6 9.01 -16.56 28.16
C ARG A 6 7.72 -16.21 28.91
N ASP A 7 7.68 -16.52 30.20
CA ASP A 7 6.48 -16.30 31.03
C ASP A 7 6.17 -14.80 31.22
N ARG A 8 7.16 -13.91 31.01
CA ARG A 8 6.98 -12.45 31.04
C ARG A 8 6.56 -11.86 29.69
N TRP A 9 6.77 -12.59 28.58
CA TRP A 9 6.35 -12.20 27.23
C TRP A 9 4.87 -12.56 26.99
N GLU A 10 4.41 -13.71 27.49
CA GLU A 10 3.03 -14.18 27.33
C GLU A 10 2.00 -13.39 28.16
N ALA A 11 2.43 -12.67 29.20
CA ALA A 11 1.54 -11.91 30.09
C ALA A 11 1.23 -10.48 29.61
N LEU A 12 1.98 -9.95 28.63
CA LEU A 12 1.78 -8.60 28.07
C LEU A 12 1.01 -8.60 26.74
N LEU A 13 0.82 -9.77 26.12
CA LEU A 13 0.05 -9.95 24.89
C LEU A 13 -1.30 -10.60 25.20
N GLY A 14 -2.11 -9.90 26.01
CA GLY A 14 -3.53 -10.21 26.13
C GLY A 14 -4.14 -10.22 24.73
N SER A 15 -4.54 -11.41 24.27
CA SER A 15 -5.07 -11.72 22.94
C SER A 15 -4.17 -11.28 21.79
N GLY A 16 -3.56 -12.25 21.11
CA GLY A 16 -2.72 -12.07 19.91
C GLY A 16 -3.46 -11.43 18.73
N VAL A 17 -3.72 -10.13 18.83
CA VAL A 17 -3.92 -9.22 17.71
C VAL A 17 -2.65 -8.38 17.67
N MET A 18 -1.73 -8.74 16.77
CA MET A 18 -0.72 -7.77 16.35
C MET A 18 -1.49 -6.52 15.91
N PRO A 19 -1.16 -5.31 16.42
CA PRO A 19 -1.79 -4.11 15.90
C PRO A 19 -1.54 -4.11 14.38
N THR A 20 -2.61 -4.12 13.59
CA THR A 20 -2.53 -3.88 12.15
C THR A 20 -1.69 -2.63 11.99
N ALA A 21 -0.60 -2.71 11.22
CA ALA A 21 0.28 -1.58 10.99
C ALA A 21 -0.58 -0.34 10.74
N THR A 22 -0.33 0.73 11.51
CA THR A 22 -1.12 1.95 11.39
C THR A 22 -0.98 2.45 9.96
N ARG A 23 -2.06 2.34 9.17
CA ARG A 23 -2.13 2.81 7.78
C ARG A 23 -1.74 4.27 7.71
N LEU A 24 -0.90 4.61 6.74
CA LEU A 24 -0.45 5.97 6.51
C LEU A 24 -1.45 6.70 5.60
N PRO A 25 -1.57 8.03 5.72
CA PRO A 25 -2.39 8.80 4.79
C PRO A 25 -1.82 8.71 3.36
N PRO A 26 -2.63 8.90 2.32
CA PRO A 26 -2.13 9.01 0.95
C PRO A 26 -1.13 10.16 0.80
N HIS A 27 -0.09 9.95 0.00
CA HIS A 27 0.83 11.01 -0.38
C HIS A 27 0.07 12.13 -1.14
N PRO A 28 0.31 13.43 -0.85
CA PRO A 28 -0.42 14.54 -1.48
C PRO A 28 -0.33 14.61 -3.00
N ALA A 29 0.74 14.07 -3.59
CA ALA A 29 0.93 14.07 -5.04
C ALA A 29 0.10 13.01 -5.79
N ASN A 30 -0.52 12.05 -5.09
CA ASN A 30 -1.39 11.08 -5.75
C ASN A 30 -2.58 11.81 -6.40
N VAL A 31 -2.91 11.42 -7.63
CA VAL A 31 -4.19 11.83 -8.22
C VAL A 31 -5.36 11.19 -7.47
N PRO A 32 -6.52 11.87 -7.35
CA PRO A 32 -7.69 11.28 -6.71
C PRO A 32 -8.13 9.99 -7.37
N GLY A 33 -8.39 8.95 -6.58
CA GLY A 33 -8.97 7.71 -7.07
C GLY A 33 -8.67 6.49 -6.20
N PRO A 34 -9.03 5.29 -6.68
CA PRO A 34 -8.95 4.07 -5.90
C PRO A 34 -7.53 3.68 -5.47
N PHE A 35 -6.55 3.84 -6.37
CA PHE A 35 -5.16 3.47 -6.10
C PHE A 35 -4.39 4.67 -5.58
N TYR A 36 -3.55 4.45 -4.58
CA TYR A 36 -2.71 5.49 -4.01
C TYR A 36 -1.43 4.90 -3.40
N VAL A 37 -0.39 5.72 -3.31
CA VAL A 37 0.81 5.41 -2.51
C VAL A 37 0.67 6.07 -1.14
N GLU A 38 0.87 5.29 -0.08
CA GLU A 38 0.99 5.79 1.29
C GLU A 38 2.15 6.80 1.44
N ASP A 39 1.90 7.90 2.16
CA ASP A 39 2.88 8.95 2.42
C ASP A 39 3.97 8.49 3.39
N GLY A 40 5.23 8.62 2.99
CA GLY A 40 6.40 8.26 3.78
C GLY A 40 6.73 6.77 3.77
N CYS A 41 6.04 5.98 2.93
CA CYS A 41 6.27 4.54 2.81
C CYS A 41 7.22 4.18 1.66
N CYS A 42 7.18 4.92 0.54
CA CYS A 42 8.04 4.63 -0.61
C CYS A 42 9.52 4.82 -0.26
N ILE A 43 10.35 3.87 -0.72
CA ILE A 43 11.81 3.87 -0.54
C ILE A 43 12.58 4.34 -1.78
N SER A 44 11.86 4.81 -2.80
CA SER A 44 12.40 5.40 -4.03
C SER A 44 13.37 4.49 -4.80
N CYS A 45 13.00 3.21 -4.94
CA CYS A 45 13.80 2.21 -5.66
C CYS A 45 13.63 2.24 -7.20
N GLY A 46 12.61 2.92 -7.72
CA GLY A 46 12.33 3.06 -9.17
C GLY A 46 11.51 1.92 -9.80
N VAL A 47 11.39 0.77 -9.14
CA VAL A 47 10.76 -0.44 -9.72
C VAL A 47 9.32 -0.22 -10.18
N TRP A 48 8.53 0.58 -9.46
CA TRP A 48 7.13 0.81 -9.80
C TRP A 48 6.93 1.61 -11.09
N GLU A 49 7.76 2.62 -11.32
CA GLU A 49 7.74 3.40 -12.55
C GLU A 49 8.18 2.54 -13.74
N ASP A 50 9.19 1.67 -13.58
CA ASP A 50 9.61 0.75 -14.64
C ASP A 50 8.48 -0.21 -15.08
N VAL A 51 7.63 -0.64 -14.14
CA VAL A 51 6.51 -1.55 -14.41
C VAL A 51 5.30 -0.84 -15.02
N ALA A 52 4.94 0.34 -14.50
CA ALA A 52 3.74 1.06 -14.89
C ALA A 52 4.00 2.58 -15.07
N PRO A 53 4.83 2.99 -16.07
CA PRO A 53 5.36 4.35 -16.18
C PRO A 53 4.31 5.42 -16.52
N ASP A 54 3.14 5.01 -17.00
CA ASP A 54 2.01 5.89 -17.28
C ASP A 54 1.05 6.04 -16.08
N LEU A 55 1.17 5.20 -15.06
CA LEU A 55 0.33 5.19 -13.86
C LEU A 55 1.08 5.67 -12.60
N LEU A 56 2.37 5.34 -12.50
CA LEU A 56 3.24 5.60 -11.36
C LEU A 56 4.41 6.48 -11.80
N ALA A 57 4.78 7.41 -10.94
CA ALA A 57 5.95 8.27 -11.11
C ALA A 57 6.59 8.54 -9.75
N TRP A 58 7.73 9.23 -9.76
CA TRP A 58 8.44 9.66 -8.56
C TRP A 58 8.78 11.15 -8.61
N LEU A 59 8.83 11.78 -7.45
CA LEU A 59 9.19 13.19 -7.29
C LEU A 59 10.71 13.28 -7.15
N GLU A 60 11.38 13.70 -8.22
CA GLU A 60 12.85 13.83 -8.26
C GLU A 60 13.36 15.07 -7.49
N ASP A 61 12.59 16.16 -7.49
CA ASP A 61 13.01 17.48 -7.00
C ASP A 61 12.56 17.81 -5.56
N ASP A 62 11.92 16.87 -4.86
CA ASP A 62 11.51 17.06 -3.47
C ASP A 62 12.65 16.75 -2.48
N ASP A 63 12.64 17.42 -1.31
CA ASP A 63 13.61 17.20 -0.23
C ASP A 63 13.66 15.73 0.22
N VAL A 64 12.56 14.99 0.02
CA VAL A 64 12.46 13.55 0.20
C VAL A 64 11.82 12.95 -1.06
N PRO A 65 12.60 12.26 -1.92
CA PRO A 65 12.05 11.61 -3.10
C PRO A 65 10.95 10.62 -2.73
N HIS A 66 9.83 10.64 -3.45
CA HIS A 66 8.67 9.79 -3.15
C HIS A 66 7.92 9.37 -4.41
N CYS A 67 7.41 8.14 -4.40
CA CYS A 67 6.59 7.57 -5.44
C CYS A 67 5.13 8.03 -5.32
N TYR A 68 4.40 8.19 -6.41
CA TYR A 68 2.97 8.51 -6.36
C TYR A 68 2.23 7.96 -7.57
N VAL A 69 0.91 7.81 -7.42
CA VAL A 69 0.01 7.50 -8.54
C VAL A 69 -0.23 8.80 -9.31
N GLN A 70 0.33 8.90 -10.52
CA GLN A 70 0.13 10.05 -11.42
C GLN A 70 -1.15 9.93 -12.26
N ARG A 71 -1.67 8.71 -12.44
CA ARG A 71 -2.90 8.44 -13.17
C ARG A 71 -3.55 7.14 -12.68
N GLN A 72 -4.88 7.15 -12.57
CA GLN A 72 -5.64 5.94 -12.24
C GLN A 72 -5.74 5.01 -13.46
N PRO A 73 -5.69 3.69 -13.26
CA PRO A 73 -6.02 2.75 -14.31
C PRO A 73 -7.49 2.87 -14.72
N GLU A 74 -7.74 2.89 -16.02
CA GLU A 74 -9.07 2.98 -16.63
C GLU A 74 -9.44 1.67 -17.35
N THR A 75 -8.44 0.95 -17.89
CA THR A 75 -8.61 -0.34 -18.58
C THR A 75 -8.09 -1.54 -17.77
N ASP A 76 -8.42 -2.75 -18.20
CA ASP A 76 -7.93 -3.98 -17.57
C ASP A 76 -6.43 -4.17 -17.76
N GLU A 77 -5.87 -3.76 -18.91
CA GLU A 77 -4.42 -3.82 -19.17
C GLU A 77 -3.63 -2.83 -18.30
N GLU A 78 -4.22 -1.68 -17.99
CA GLU A 78 -3.65 -0.72 -17.05
C GLU A 78 -3.72 -1.25 -15.61
N PHE A 79 -4.86 -1.82 -15.24
CA PHE A 79 -5.02 -2.47 -13.95
C PHE A 79 -4.03 -3.63 -13.75
N GLU A 80 -3.77 -4.44 -14.78
CA GLU A 80 -2.78 -5.53 -14.71
C GLU A 80 -1.36 -5.02 -14.39
N ARG A 81 -0.97 -3.88 -14.96
CA ARG A 81 0.33 -3.27 -14.68
C ARG A 81 0.39 -2.63 -13.30
N MET A 82 -0.70 -2.01 -12.84
CA MET A 82 -0.81 -1.53 -11.45
C MET A 82 -0.70 -2.69 -10.46
N MET A 83 -1.40 -3.80 -10.71
CA MET A 83 -1.34 -5.01 -9.91
C MET A 83 0.05 -5.64 -9.92
N GLU A 84 0.73 -5.67 -11.07
CA GLU A 84 2.12 -6.15 -11.15
C GLU A 84 3.06 -5.26 -10.33
N ALA A 85 2.89 -3.93 -10.38
CA ALA A 85 3.69 -3.00 -9.57
C ALA A 85 3.49 -3.23 -8.07
N MET A 86 2.24 -3.48 -7.64
CA MET A 86 1.93 -3.90 -6.27
C MET A 86 2.66 -5.20 -5.88
N ARG A 87 2.73 -6.17 -6.80
CA ARG A 87 3.31 -7.50 -6.56
C ARG A 87 4.84 -7.50 -6.50
N VAL A 88 5.51 -6.68 -7.30
CA VAL A 88 6.99 -6.67 -7.38
C VAL A 88 7.65 -5.68 -6.42
N GLY A 89 6.88 -4.81 -5.77
CA GLY A 89 7.39 -3.87 -4.78
C GLY A 89 8.02 -4.57 -3.59
N GLU A 90 9.13 -4.03 -3.07
CA GLU A 90 9.74 -4.51 -1.82
C GLU A 90 8.95 -4.09 -0.57
N VAL A 91 8.03 -3.14 -0.73
CA VAL A 91 7.19 -2.55 0.31
C VAL A 91 5.75 -2.44 -0.18
N ASP A 92 4.80 -2.70 0.71
CA ASP A 92 3.36 -2.77 0.38
C ASP A 92 2.65 -1.40 0.41
N CYS A 93 3.30 -0.36 -0.15
CA CYS A 93 2.83 1.02 -0.03
C CYS A 93 1.79 1.43 -1.07
N ILE A 94 1.70 0.71 -2.20
CA ILE A 94 0.61 0.91 -3.16
C ILE A 94 -0.61 0.22 -2.55
N ARG A 95 -1.64 1.00 -2.24
CA ARG A 95 -2.89 0.54 -1.64
C ARG A 95 -4.06 0.84 -2.55
N VAL A 96 -5.15 0.12 -2.32
CA VAL A 96 -6.40 0.30 -3.05
C VAL A 96 -7.57 0.47 -2.10
N HIS A 97 -8.46 1.42 -2.39
CA HIS A 97 -9.73 1.60 -1.68
C HIS A 97 -10.85 1.89 -2.67
N ALA A 98 -12.10 1.55 -2.33
CA ALA A 98 -13.30 1.89 -3.13
C ALA A 98 -13.15 1.61 -4.66
N CYS A 99 -12.61 0.45 -5.00
CA CYS A 99 -12.31 0.06 -6.38
C CYS A 99 -13.41 -0.83 -6.98
N LYS A 100 -13.34 -1.10 -8.29
CA LYS A 100 -14.27 -2.00 -8.98
C LYS A 100 -14.23 -3.39 -8.32
N PRO A 101 -15.38 -4.02 -8.00
CA PRO A 101 -15.40 -5.33 -7.33
C PRO A 101 -14.59 -6.41 -8.06
N ASP A 102 -14.65 -6.45 -9.39
CA ASP A 102 -13.91 -7.43 -10.19
C ASP A 102 -12.39 -7.26 -10.07
N TRP A 103 -11.89 -6.02 -9.96
CA TRP A 103 -10.47 -5.75 -9.74
C TRP A 103 -10.04 -6.14 -8.33
N ILE A 104 -10.89 -5.88 -7.34
CA ILE A 104 -10.66 -6.33 -5.96
C ILE A 104 -10.55 -7.86 -5.89
N GLU A 105 -11.45 -8.60 -6.54
CA GLU A 105 -11.39 -10.08 -6.56
C GLU A 105 -10.10 -10.59 -7.21
N ARG A 106 -9.64 -9.94 -8.29
CA ARG A 106 -8.35 -10.27 -8.92
C ARG A 106 -7.16 -10.03 -8.00
N LEU A 107 -7.13 -8.91 -7.27
CA LEU A 107 -6.07 -8.63 -6.28
C LEU A 107 -6.01 -9.71 -5.19
N ARG A 108 -7.18 -10.13 -4.66
CA ARG A 108 -7.24 -11.22 -3.67
C ARG A 108 -6.74 -12.55 -4.24
N LYS A 109 -7.06 -12.84 -5.49
CA LYS A 109 -6.60 -14.07 -6.15
C LYS A 109 -5.07 -14.12 -6.30
N GLU A 110 -4.43 -12.97 -6.48
CA GLU A 110 -2.97 -12.83 -6.53
C GLU A 110 -2.32 -12.73 -5.13
N GLY A 111 -3.11 -12.82 -4.05
CA GLY A 111 -2.62 -12.78 -2.67
C GLY A 111 -2.28 -11.37 -2.16
N LEU A 112 -2.81 -10.33 -2.78
CA LEU A 112 -2.56 -8.92 -2.42
C LEU A 112 -3.60 -8.38 -1.42
N ASP A 113 -4.22 -9.25 -0.62
CA ASP A 113 -5.29 -8.91 0.33
C ASP A 113 -4.89 -7.82 1.33
N ASP A 114 -3.63 -7.83 1.78
CA ASP A 114 -3.11 -6.91 2.79
C ASP A 114 -2.95 -5.45 2.28
N GLN A 115 -3.00 -5.26 0.96
CA GLN A 115 -2.95 -3.94 0.30
C GLN A 115 -4.35 -3.38 -0.01
N ILE A 116 -5.41 -4.13 0.29
CA ILE A 116 -6.79 -3.72 0.07
C ILE A 116 -7.34 -3.09 1.35
N ASP A 117 -7.69 -1.81 1.27
CA ASP A 117 -8.32 -1.14 2.38
C ASP A 117 -9.81 -1.50 2.50
N PRO A 118 -10.34 -1.57 3.73
CA PRO A 118 -11.77 -1.77 3.95
C PRO A 118 -12.59 -0.63 3.35
N GLU A 119 -13.69 -0.98 2.69
CA GLU A 119 -14.62 0.00 2.08
C GLU A 119 -15.24 0.97 3.10
N SER A 120 -15.32 0.55 4.38
CA SER A 120 -15.92 1.35 5.44
C SER A 120 -14.90 2.31 6.07
N GLY A 121 -15.02 3.60 5.73
CA GLY A 121 -14.33 4.70 6.42
C GLY A 121 -13.52 5.58 5.48
N PRO A 122 -13.29 6.86 5.84
CA PRO A 122 -12.40 7.71 5.08
C PRO A 122 -10.96 7.18 5.17
N LEU A 123 -10.18 7.40 4.11
CA LEU A 123 -8.73 7.20 4.17
C LEU A 123 -8.11 8.00 5.32
N PRO A 124 -6.98 7.56 5.88
CA PRO A 124 -6.24 8.34 6.85
C PRO A 124 -5.91 9.72 6.27
N ARG A 125 -5.90 10.75 7.13
CA ARG A 125 -5.61 12.13 6.74
C ARG A 125 -4.36 12.61 7.47
N HIS A 126 -3.62 13.49 6.81
CA HIS A 126 -2.57 14.28 7.43
C HIS A 126 -3.12 15.03 8.66
N SER A 127 -2.31 15.05 9.72
CA SER A 127 -2.68 15.60 11.05
C SER A 127 -2.86 17.12 11.03
#